data_AF-A0A967CN38-F1
#
_entry.id   AF-A0A967CN38-F1
#
_cell.length_a   1.000
_cell.length_b   1.000
_cell.length_c   1.000
_cell.angle_alpha   90.00
_cell.angle_beta   90.00
_cell.angle_gamma   90.00
#
_symmetry.space_group_name_H-M   'P 1'
#
loop_
_entity.id
_entity.type
_entity.pdbx_description
1 polymer ?
#
loop_
_entity_poly.entity_id
_entity_poly.type
_entity_poly.pdbx_seq_one_letter_code
_entity_poly.pdbx_strand_id
1 'polypeptide(L)' 'MRYFLGAPAATPRPIIDRLSRELDLVLQDPAIAAALAKAGFEIVRSTPEQAQAMIQEQFDMWGPIVKELKISFE' A
#
# COMPACT_ATOMS: atom_id res chain seq x y z
N MET A 1 4.58 9.80 -3.25
CA MET A 1 3.33 9.04 -3.45
C MET A 1 3.54 7.64 -2.89
N ARG A 2 2.62 7.15 -2.06
CA ARG A 2 2.74 5.83 -1.41
C ARG A 2 2.03 4.79 -2.26
N TYR A 3 2.63 3.61 -2.38
CA TYR A 3 2.09 2.49 -3.14
C TYR A 3 1.67 1.37 -2.18
N PHE A 4 0.60 0.66 -2.56
CA PHE A 4 0.05 -0.45 -1.80
C PHE A 4 -0.25 -1.59 -2.75
N LEU A 5 -0.12 -2.82 -2.25
CA LEU A 5 -0.62 -4.01 -2.94
C LEU A 5 -2.06 -4.28 -2.48
N GLY A 6 -3.00 -4.30 -3.41
CA GLY A 6 -4.41 -4.58 -3.16
C GLY A 6 -4.86 -5.92 -3.74
N ALA A 7 -5.92 -6.47 -3.17
CA ALA A 7 -6.64 -7.64 -3.68
C ALA A 7 -8.17 -7.37 -3.63
N PRO A 8 -9.00 -8.12 -4.37
CA PRO A 8 -10.46 -7.97 -4.32
C PRO A 8 -10.99 -8.05 -2.88
N ALA A 9 -12.03 -7.27 -2.55
CA ALA A 9 -12.54 -7.15 -1.19
C ALA A 9 -13.00 -8.50 -0.58
N ALA A 10 -13.48 -9.43 -1.42
CA ALA A 10 -13.94 -10.74 -1.00
C ALA A 10 -12.82 -11.80 -0.92
N THR A 11 -11.55 -11.41 -1.05
CA THR A 11 -10.43 -12.35 -1.00
C THR A 11 -10.35 -13.00 0.39
N PRO A 12 -10.36 -14.35 0.50
CA PRO A 12 -10.26 -15.04 1.77
C PRO A 12 -9.00 -14.66 2.56
N ARG A 13 -9.17 -14.53 3.88
CA ARG A 13 -8.10 -14.13 4.79
C ARG A 13 -6.80 -14.94 4.65
N PRO A 14 -6.83 -16.28 4.53
CA PRO A 14 -5.61 -17.07 4.37
C PRO A 14 -4.80 -16.73 3.11
N ILE A 15 -5.45 -16.25 2.05
CA ILE A 15 -4.78 -15.84 0.81
C ILE A 15 -4.08 -14.50 1.02
N ILE A 16 -4.73 -13.56 1.71
CA ILE A 16 -4.12 -12.27 2.08
C ILE A 16 -2.89 -12.48 2.96
N ASP A 17 -2.99 -13.35 3.97
CA ASP A 17 -1.88 -13.63 4.87
C ASP A 17 -0.69 -14.24 4.12
N ARG A 18 -0.97 -15.17 3.19
CA ARG A 18 0.06 -15.73 2.31
C ARG A 18 0.70 -14.65 1.43
N LEU A 19 -0.10 -13.81 0.76
CA LEU A 19 0.41 -12.74 -0.09
C LEU A 19 1.30 -11.77 0.69
N SER A 20 0.89 -11.36 1.89
CA SER A 20 1.69 -10.49 2.76
C SER A 20 3.03 -11.13 3.08
N ARG A 21 3.03 -12.41 3.47
CA ARG A 21 4.26 -13.14 3.81
C ARG A 21 5.21 -13.23 2.62
N GLU A 22 4.71 -13.63 1.46
CA GLU A 22 5.56 -13.76 0.27
C GLU A 22 6.08 -12.39 -0.20
N LEU A 23 5.27 -11.34 -0.11
CA LEU A 23 5.71 -9.97 -0.41
C LEU A 23 6.85 -9.53 0.52
N ASP A 24 6.73 -9.79 1.83
CA ASP A 24 7.78 -9.47 2.79
C ASP A 24 9.09 -10.21 2.49
N LEU A 25 9.03 -11.46 2.01
CA LEU A 25 10.20 -12.22 1.60
C LEU A 25 10.86 -11.62 0.35
N VAL A 26 10.06 -11.27 -0.66
CA VAL A 26 10.55 -10.66 -1.91
C VAL A 26 11.20 -9.30 -1.63
N LEU A 27 10.64 -8.50 -0.72
CA LEU A 27 11.20 -7.21 -0.31
C LEU A 27 12.43 -7.32 0.61
N GLN A 28 12.82 -8.53 1.01
CA GLN A 28 14.09 -8.81 1.69
C GLN A 28 15.22 -9.17 0.72
N ASP A 29 14.89 -9.49 -0.54
CA ASP A 29 15.91 -9.74 -1.55
C ASP A 29 16.71 -8.43 -1.82
N PRO A 30 18.04 -8.44 -1.62
CA PRO A 30 18.86 -7.24 -1.76
C PRO A 30 18.90 -6.72 -3.21
N ALA A 31 18.78 -7.59 -4.21
CA ALA A 31 18.72 -7.16 -5.61
C ALA A 31 17.42 -6.40 -5.90
N ILE A 32 16.30 -6.87 -5.35
CA ILE A 32 14.99 -6.21 -5.48
C ILE A 32 14.99 -4.89 -4.70
N ALA A 33 15.50 -4.91 -3.46
CA ALA A 33 15.61 -3.70 -2.65
C ALA A 33 16.48 -2.63 -3.31
N ALA A 34 17.62 -3.01 -3.90
CA ALA A 34 18.48 -2.09 -4.64
C ALA A 34 17.80 -1.56 -5.91
N ALA A 35 17.06 -2.39 -6.64
CA ALA A 35 16.32 -1.96 -7.82
C ALA A 35 15.22 -0.95 -7.48
N LEU A 36 14.45 -1.20 -6.41
CA LEU A 36 13.42 -0.29 -5.90
C LEU A 36 14.02 1.04 -5.42
N ALA A 37 15.10 0.98 -4.65
CA ALA A 37 15.81 2.18 -4.19
C ALA A 37 16.34 3.00 -5.38
N LYS A 38 16.92 2.36 -6.40
CA LYS A 38 17.39 3.02 -7.62
C LYS A 38 16.24 3.69 -8.40
N ALA A 39 15.05 3.11 -8.34
CA ALA A 39 13.84 3.69 -8.93
C ALA A 39 13.20 4.80 -8.06
N GLY A 40 13.82 5.15 -6.91
CA GLY A 40 13.35 6.20 -6.01
C GLY A 40 12.29 5.75 -5.00
N PHE A 41 12.12 4.44 -4.82
CA PHE A 41 11.19 3.89 -3.82
C PHE A 41 11.88 3.65 -2.48
N GLU A 42 11.17 3.97 -1.42
CA GLU A 42 11.48 3.53 -0.06
C GLU A 42 10.57 2.36 0.30
N ILE A 43 11.16 1.26 0.76
CA ILE A 43 10.39 0.08 1.16
C ILE A 43 9.87 0.30 2.58
N VAL A 44 8.55 0.32 2.72
CA VAL A 44 7.87 0.32 4.02
C VAL A 44 7.22 -1.04 4.21
N ARG A 45 7.72 -1.79 5.20
CA ARG A 45 7.13 -3.08 5.58
C ARG A 45 5.97 -2.84 6.54
N SER A 46 4.85 -3.51 6.29
CA SER A 46 3.61 -3.34 7.06
C SER A 46 2.80 -4.62 7.01
N THR A 47 2.04 -4.90 8.07
CA THR A 47 1.00 -5.94 8.02
C THR A 47 -0.19 -5.49 7.15
N PRO A 48 -1.08 -6.40 6.72
CA PRO A 48 -2.29 -6.02 5.98
C PRO A 48 -3.16 -5.01 6.74
N GLU A 49 -3.26 -5.13 8.06
CA GLU A 49 -4.01 -4.22 8.94
C GLU A 49 -3.38 -2.83 8.96
N GLN A 50 -2.05 -2.77 9.08
CA GLN A 50 -1.31 -1.51 9.07
C GLN A 50 -1.44 -0.82 7.72
N ALA A 51 -1.36 -1.57 6.62
CA ALA A 51 -1.59 -1.04 5.28
C ALA A 51 -3.02 -0.49 5.14
N GLN A 52 -4.03 -1.22 5.63
CA GLN A 52 -5.42 -0.76 5.62
C GLN A 52 -5.62 0.51 6.46
N ALA A 53 -5.04 0.57 7.65
CA ALA A 53 -5.08 1.75 8.51
C ALA A 53 -4.44 2.97 7.82
N MET A 54 -3.26 2.81 7.20
CA MET A 54 -2.62 3.88 6.45
C MET A 54 -3.49 4.38 5.29
N ILE A 55 -4.12 3.47 4.55
CA ILE A 55 -5.04 3.86 3.46
C ILE A 55 -6.19 4.68 4.03
N GLN A 56 -6.79 4.23 5.14
CA GLN A 56 -7.88 4.95 5.79
C GLN A 56 -7.45 6.35 6.25
N GLU A 57 -6.28 6.48 6.87
CA GLU A 57 -5.71 7.77 7.26
C GLU A 57 -5.53 8.71 6.07
N GLN A 58 -5.08 8.20 4.91
CA GLN A 58 -4.98 9.02 3.70
C GLN A 58 -6.36 9.48 3.22
N PHE A 59 -7.38 8.61 3.26
CA PHE A 59 -8.74 8.99 2.92
C PHE A 59 -9.32 10.04 3.87
N ASP A 60 -9.09 9.90 5.16
CA ASP A 60 -9.60 10.81 6.18
C ASP A 60 -8.93 12.19 6.08
N MET A 61 -7.63 12.22 5.73
CA MET A 61 -6.88 13.46 5.55
C MET A 61 -7.25 14.20 4.26
N TRP A 62 -7.31 13.49 3.13
CA TRP A 62 -7.49 14.11 1.82
C TRP A 62 -8.94 14.21 1.36
N GLY A 63 -9.80 13.30 1.82
CA GLY A 63 -11.22 13.26 1.46
C GLY A 63 -11.99 14.55 1.76
N PRO A 64 -11.81 15.18 2.93
CA PRO A 64 -12.43 16.47 3.24
C PRO A 64 -11.96 17.58 2.29
N ILE A 65 -10.65 17.63 2.00
CA ILE A 65 -10.04 18.65 1.13
C ILE A 65 -10.63 18.55 -0.29
N VAL A 66 -10.73 17.34 -0.85
CA VAL A 66 -11.31 17.11 -2.17
C VAL A 66 -12.77 17.57 -2.22
N LYS A 67 -13.55 17.25 -1.17
CA LYS A 67 -14.97 17.65 -1.07
C LYS A 67 -15.13 19.16 -0.96
N GLU A 68 -14.34 19.81 -0.11
CA GLU A 68 -14.39 21.25 0.13
C GLU A 68 -14.02 22.06 -1.12
N LEU A 69 -12.93 21.65 -1.78
CA LEU A 69 -12.42 22.32 -2.98
C LEU A 69 -13.20 21.97 -4.25
N LYS A 70 -14.23 21.11 -4.16
CA LYS A 70 -15.02 20.59 -5.29
C LYS A 70 -14.14 20.07 -6.43
N ILE A 71 -13.01 19.45 -6.07
CA ILE A 71 -12.11 18.85 -7.04
C ILE A 71 -12.78 17.60 -7.58
N SER A 72 -13.05 17.59 -8.89
CA SER A 72 -13.56 16.44 -9.62
C SER A 72 -12.62 16.14 -10.78
N PHE A 73 -12.54 14.88 -11.14
CA PHE A 73 -11.90 14.47 -12.40
C PHE A 73 -12.93 14.70 -13.51
N GLU A 74 -12.53 15.38 -14.60
CA GLU A 74 -13.30 15.42 -15.84
C GLU A 74 -13.41 14.03 -16.48
#